data_AF-X1PB43-F1
#
_entry.id   AF-X1PB43-F1
#
_cell.length_a   1.000
_cell.length_b   1.000
_cell.length_c   1.000
_cell.angle_alpha   90.00
_cell.angle_beta   90.00
_cell.angle_gamma   90.00
#
_symmetry.space_group_name_H-M   'P 1'
#
loop_
_entity.id
_entity.type
_entity.pdbx_description
1 polymer ?
#
loop_
_entity_poly.entity_id
_entity_poly.type
_entity_poly.pdbx_seq_one_letter_code
_entity_poly.pdbx_strand_id
1 'polypeptide(L)'
;MVTEFWYLTVNGVLGRNFLSSLIRVLIGFSAGSIAGLFIGIMMGWNNLANKALNPIISLIYPIPALGWLPLLMLWFGIGEILPIAIIFICSFFPILYNTVTGIKNVDKNYIFVARILGASDLKILCTVVVPL
;
A
#
# COMPACT_ATOMS: atom_id res chain seq x y z
N MET A 1 20.55 -7.06 -32.98
CA MET A 1 20.25 -6.44 -31.66
C MET A 1 20.18 -4.91 -31.75
N VAL A 2 21.23 -4.20 -32.16
CA VAL A 2 21.23 -2.72 -32.23
C VAL A 2 20.19 -2.16 -33.22
N THR A 3 19.96 -2.84 -34.34
CA THR A 3 18.98 -2.47 -35.36
C THR A 3 17.53 -2.62 -34.92
N GLU A 4 17.19 -3.67 -34.15
CA GLU A 4 15.85 -3.84 -33.58
C GLU A 4 15.55 -2.84 -32.48
N PHE A 5 16.55 -2.53 -31.64
CA PHE A 5 16.43 -1.50 -30.61
C PHE A 5 16.17 -0.11 -31.23
N TRP A 6 16.89 0.22 -32.32
CA TRP A 6 16.67 1.43 -33.09
C TRP A 6 15.27 1.45 -33.72
N TYR A 7 14.83 0.34 -34.30
CA TYR A 7 13.51 0.21 -34.90
C TYR A 7 12.37 0.37 -33.87
N LEU A 8 12.46 -0.25 -32.69
CA LEU A 8 11.46 -0.13 -31.63
C LEU A 8 11.41 1.27 -30.99
N THR A 9 12.56 1.97 -30.96
CA THR A 9 12.67 3.34 -30.46
C THR A 9 12.06 4.33 -31.45
N VAL A 10 12.37 4.21 -32.74
CA VAL A 10 11.86 5.10 -33.80
C VAL A 10 10.35 4.87 -34.04
N ASN A 11 9.85 3.65 -33.88
CA ASN A 11 8.43 3.34 -34.03
C ASN A 11 7.56 3.75 -32.80
N GLY A 12 8.15 4.31 -31.74
CA GLY A 12 7.41 4.75 -30.55
C GLY A 12 6.79 3.63 -29.70
N VAL A 13 6.97 2.36 -30.10
CA VAL A 13 6.45 1.17 -29.41
C VAL A 13 7.09 1.03 -28.03
N LEU A 14 8.39 1.33 -27.92
CA LEU A 14 9.10 1.30 -26.64
C LEU A 14 8.50 2.28 -25.63
N GLY A 15 8.26 3.53 -26.06
CA GLY A 15 7.65 4.57 -25.24
C GLY A 15 6.21 4.23 -24.83
N ARG A 16 5.41 3.68 -25.76
CA ARG A 16 4.02 3.29 -25.50
C ARG A 16 3.92 2.13 -24.51
N ASN A 17 4.76 1.11 -24.64
CA ASN A 17 4.81 -0.02 -23.72
C ASN A 17 5.32 0.39 -22.33
N PHE A 18 6.35 1.25 -22.29
CA PHE A 18 6.86 1.80 -21.04
C PHE A 18 5.78 2.60 -20.30
N LEU A 19 5.08 3.50 -21.00
CA LEU A 19 4.01 4.31 -20.41
C LEU A 19 2.85 3.44 -19.91
N SER A 20 2.47 2.41 -20.67
CA SER A 20 1.43 1.46 -20.24
C SER A 20 1.83 0.71 -18.96
N SER A 21 3.06 0.21 -18.87
CA SER A 21 3.57 -0.44 -17.66
C SER A 21 3.64 0.55 -16.48
N LEU A 22 4.08 1.78 -16.73
CA LEU A 22 4.16 2.82 -15.70
C LEU A 22 2.78 3.18 -15.14
N ILE A 23 1.77 3.33 -16.00
CA ILE A 23 0.39 3.60 -15.58
C ILE A 23 -0.14 2.47 -14.70
N ARG A 24 0.10 1.20 -15.08
CA ARG A 24 -0.29 0.04 -14.25
C ARG A 24 0.35 0.08 -12.87
N VAL A 25 1.64 0.40 -12.81
CA VAL A 25 2.38 0.53 -11.55
C VAL A 25 1.79 1.66 -10.71
N LEU A 26 1.57 2.83 -11.29
CA LEU A 26 1.02 3.97 -10.57
C LEU A 26 -0.35 3.67 -9.99
N ILE A 27 -1.26 3.08 -10.77
CA ILE A 27 -2.61 2.73 -10.32
C ILE A 27 -2.56 1.69 -9.19
N GLY A 28 -1.83 0.60 -9.40
CA GLY A 28 -1.72 -0.48 -8.40
C GLY A 28 -1.08 0.01 -7.11
N PHE A 29 0.01 0.77 -7.23
CA PHE A 29 0.72 1.33 -6.09
C PHE A 29 -0.12 2.36 -5.34
N SER A 30 -0.78 3.30 -6.03
CA SER A 30 -1.60 4.33 -5.37
C SER A 30 -2.76 3.69 -4.63
N ALA A 31 -3.45 2.73 -5.26
CA ALA A 31 -4.58 2.03 -4.64
C ALA A 31 -4.12 1.21 -3.42
N GLY A 32 -3.02 0.46 -3.54
CA GLY A 32 -2.47 -0.35 -2.45
C GLY A 32 -1.97 0.53 -1.30
N SER A 33 -1.32 1.65 -1.61
CA SER A 33 -0.83 2.61 -0.62
C SER A 33 -1.95 3.26 0.16
N ILE A 34 -2.99 3.75 -0.54
CA ILE A 34 -4.13 4.40 0.11
C ILE A 34 -4.88 3.40 1.01
N ALA A 35 -5.13 2.19 0.51
CA ALA A 35 -5.77 1.14 1.30
C ALA A 35 -4.94 0.72 2.52
N GLY A 36 -3.63 0.51 2.31
CA GLY A 36 -2.69 0.12 3.37
C GLY A 36 -2.56 1.20 4.44
N LEU A 37 -2.47 2.46 4.03
CA LEU A 37 -2.43 3.61 4.93
C LEU A 37 -3.73 3.71 5.74
N PHE A 38 -4.89 3.62 5.09
CA PHE A 38 -6.17 3.75 5.78
C PHE A 38 -6.38 2.63 6.81
N ILE A 39 -6.19 1.38 6.41
CA ILE A 39 -6.34 0.23 7.32
C ILE A 39 -5.24 0.26 8.40
N GLY A 40 -4.02 0.64 8.03
CA GLY A 40 -2.91 0.79 8.96
C GLY A 40 -3.17 1.85 10.02
N ILE A 41 -3.77 3.00 9.66
CA ILE A 41 -4.18 4.03 10.60
C ILE A 41 -5.26 3.49 11.55
N MET A 42 -6.28 2.82 11.02
CA MET A 42 -7.34 2.23 11.84
C MET A 42 -6.79 1.23 12.86
N MET A 43 -5.87 0.35 12.44
CA MET A 43 -5.24 -0.64 13.31
C MET A 43 -4.22 -0.02 14.28
N GLY A 44 -3.47 1.00 13.85
CA GLY A 44 -2.49 1.68 14.69
C GLY A 44 -3.16 2.47 15.82
N TRP A 45 -4.26 3.17 15.51
CA TRP A 45 -4.95 4.06 16.44
C TRP A 45 -5.96 3.33 17.33
N ASN A 46 -6.70 2.35 16.80
CA ASN A 46 -7.76 1.64 17.54
C ASN A 46 -7.33 0.20 17.90
N ASN A 47 -7.18 -0.06 19.20
CA ASN A 47 -6.79 -1.37 19.71
C ASN A 47 -7.80 -2.48 19.38
N LEU A 48 -9.10 -2.17 19.29
CA LEU A 48 -10.12 -3.16 18.90
C LEU A 48 -9.95 -3.56 17.43
N ALA A 49 -9.77 -2.59 16.54
CA ALA A 49 -9.50 -2.84 15.13
C ALA A 49 -8.21 -3.64 14.95
N ASN A 50 -7.15 -3.31 15.71
CA ASN A 50 -5.92 -4.08 15.73
C ASN A 50 -6.16 -5.54 16.13
N LYS A 51 -6.89 -5.80 17.22
CA LYS A 51 -7.16 -7.17 17.69
C LYS A 51 -7.99 -7.98 16.69
N ALA A 52 -8.92 -7.35 15.99
CA ALA A 52 -9.77 -8.02 15.01
C ALA A 52 -9.05 -8.31 13.68
N LEU A 53 -8.27 -7.34 13.17
CA LEU A 53 -7.66 -7.43 11.83
C LEU A 53 -6.27 -8.07 11.85
N ASN A 54 -5.51 -7.93 12.94
CA ASN A 54 -4.14 -8.45 13.01
C ASN A 54 -4.05 -9.96 12.74
N PRO A 55 -4.91 -10.84 13.30
CA PRO A 55 -4.85 -12.27 12.99
C PRO A 55 -5.07 -12.58 11.50
N ILE A 56 -6.01 -11.88 10.85
CA ILE A 56 -6.30 -12.05 9.42
C ILE A 56 -5.09 -11.63 8.58
N ILE A 57 -4.52 -10.46 8.88
CA ILE A 57 -3.37 -9.93 8.15
C ILE A 57 -2.13 -10.79 8.38
N SER A 58 -1.85 -11.21 9.62
CA SER A 58 -0.72 -12.07 9.94
C SER A 58 -0.80 -13.45 9.27
N LEU A 59 -2.01 -13.94 8.96
CA LEU A 59 -2.21 -15.19 8.24
C LEU A 59 -1.96 -15.05 6.73
N ILE A 60 -2.37 -13.93 6.15
CA ILE A 60 -2.28 -13.68 4.69
C ILE A 60 -0.88 -13.17 4.30
N TYR A 61 -0.27 -12.34 5.15
CA TYR A 61 1.00 -11.66 4.88
C TYR A 61 2.19 -12.57 4.49
N PRO A 62 2.40 -13.75 5.09
CA PRO A 62 3.53 -14.62 4.73
C PRO A 62 3.46 -15.14 3.29
N ILE A 63 2.29 -15.09 2.66
CA ILE A 63 2.11 -15.53 1.28
C ILE A 63 2.75 -14.48 0.36
N PRO A 64 3.79 -14.84 -0.41
CA PRO A 64 4.40 -13.88 -1.34
C PRO A 64 3.35 -13.40 -2.34
N ALA A 65 3.45 -12.14 -2.78
CA ALA A 65 2.48 -11.57 -3.74
C ALA A 65 2.35 -12.43 -5.02
N LEU A 66 3.45 -13.02 -5.49
CA LEU A 66 3.47 -13.95 -6.61
C LEU A 66 2.72 -15.27 -6.33
N GLY A 67 2.56 -15.67 -5.06
CA GLY A 67 1.76 -16.83 -4.66
C GLY A 67 0.27 -16.67 -4.99
N TRP A 68 -0.21 -15.43 -5.14
CA TRP A 68 -1.59 -15.13 -5.53
C TRP A 68 -1.82 -15.22 -7.04
N LEU A 69 -0.76 -15.29 -7.84
CA LEU A 69 -0.83 -15.20 -9.30
C LEU A 69 -1.79 -16.21 -9.94
N PRO A 70 -1.82 -17.51 -9.56
CA PRO A 70 -2.77 -18.47 -10.15
C PRO A 70 -4.24 -18.12 -9.87
N LEU A 71 -4.54 -17.70 -8.64
CA LEU A 71 -5.88 -17.32 -8.21
C LEU A 71 -6.36 -16.04 -8.90
N LEU A 72 -5.48 -15.05 -8.99
CA LEU A 72 -5.76 -13.78 -9.67
C LEU A 72 -5.93 -13.98 -11.18
N MET A 73 -5.13 -14.86 -11.78
CA MET A 73 -5.29 -15.26 -13.18
C MET A 73 -6.65 -15.94 -13.42
N LEU A 74 -7.11 -16.77 -12.49
CA LEU A 74 -8.42 -17.42 -12.59
C LEU A 74 -9.58 -16.41 -12.47
N TRP A 75 -9.49 -15.44 -11.55
CA TRP A 75 -10.55 -14.46 -11.33
C TRP A 75 -10.61 -13.34 -12.35
N PHE A 76 -9.45 -12.77 -12.70
CA PHE A 76 -9.37 -11.59 -13.57
C PHE A 76 -8.96 -11.92 -15.01
N GLY A 77 -8.51 -13.15 -15.26
CA GLY A 77 -7.92 -13.54 -16.53
C GLY A 77 -6.52 -12.97 -16.73
N ILE A 78 -5.95 -13.27 -17.90
CA ILE A 78 -4.69 -12.68 -18.34
C ILE A 78 -5.00 -11.34 -19.01
N GLY A 79 -4.49 -10.25 -18.45
CA GLY A 79 -4.74 -8.91 -18.98
C GLY A 79 -4.11 -7.80 -18.13
N GLU A 80 -4.59 -6.58 -18.34
CA GLU A 80 -4.07 -5.35 -17.70
C GLU A 80 -4.31 -5.30 -16.18
N ILE A 81 -5.40 -5.92 -15.71
CA ILE A 81 -5.82 -5.91 -14.30
C ILE A 81 -4.90 -6.80 -13.43
N LEU A 82 -4.36 -7.88 -13.99
CA LEU A 82 -3.58 -8.85 -13.24
C LEU A 82 -2.27 -8.25 -12.65
N PRO A 83 -1.41 -7.55 -13.42
CA PRO A 83 -0.26 -6.84 -12.86
C PRO A 83 -0.66 -5.78 -11.83
N ILE A 84 -1.76 -5.04 -12.07
CA ILE A 84 -2.24 -4.01 -11.15
C ILE A 84 -2.60 -4.63 -9.80
N ALA A 85 -3.32 -5.75 -9.80
CA ALA A 85 -3.71 -6.46 -8.57
C ALA A 85 -2.50 -6.98 -7.79
N ILE A 86 -1.48 -7.49 -8.49
CA ILE A 86 -0.24 -7.94 -7.84
C ILE A 86 0.50 -6.75 -7.20
N ILE A 87 0.63 -5.63 -7.91
CA ILE A 87 1.29 -4.42 -7.40
C ILE A 87 0.52 -3.84 -6.20
N PHE A 88 -0.81 -3.89 -6.24
CA PHE A 88 -1.66 -3.55 -5.11
C PHE A 88 -1.29 -4.38 -3.87
N ILE A 89 -1.24 -5.71 -4.00
CA ILE A 89 -0.89 -6.62 -2.88
C ILE A 89 0.53 -6.34 -2.37
N CYS A 90 1.50 -6.18 -3.28
CA CYS A 90 2.89 -5.89 -2.94
C CYS A 90 3.05 -4.59 -2.15
N SER A 91 2.30 -3.54 -2.49
CA SER A 91 2.41 -2.23 -1.84
C SER A 91 1.55 -2.13 -0.57
N PHE A 92 0.40 -2.79 -0.55
CA PHE A 92 -0.55 -2.77 0.55
C PHE A 92 0.08 -3.21 1.89
N PHE A 93 0.68 -4.40 1.94
CA PHE A 93 1.14 -4.98 3.21
C PHE A 93 2.30 -4.20 3.86
N PRO A 94 3.38 -3.83 3.14
CA PRO A 94 4.45 -3.02 3.72
C PRO A 94 3.95 -1.67 4.23
N ILE A 95 3.07 -1.00 3.46
CA ILE A 95 2.53 0.30 3.86
C ILE A 95 1.64 0.17 5.08
N LEU A 96 0.78 -0.85 5.12
CA LEU A 96 -0.02 -1.16 6.30
C LEU A 96 0.87 -1.38 7.53
N TYR A 97 1.89 -2.24 7.42
CA TYR A 97 2.73 -2.59 8.57
C TYR A 97 3.57 -1.42 9.05
N ASN A 98 4.15 -0.65 8.13
CA ASN A 98 4.89 0.58 8.44
C ASN A 98 3.99 1.62 9.10
N THR A 99 2.75 1.77 8.63
CA THR A 99 1.79 2.72 9.22
C THR A 99 1.40 2.29 10.64
N VAL A 100 1.05 1.02 10.85
CA VAL A 100 0.71 0.49 12.19
C VAL A 100 1.89 0.67 13.15
N THR A 101 3.10 0.36 12.69
CA THR A 101 4.32 0.45 13.49
C THR A 101 4.67 1.89 13.81
N GLY A 102 4.59 2.80 12.83
CA GLY A 102 4.83 4.23 13.01
C GLY A 102 3.92 4.82 14.08
N ILE A 103 2.61 4.57 13.97
CA ILE A 103 1.61 5.07 14.94
C ILE A 103 1.88 4.53 16.35
N LYS A 104 2.21 3.25 16.49
CA LYS A 104 2.47 2.63 17.80
C LYS A 104 3.79 3.07 18.42
N ASN A 105 4.74 3.57 17.63
CA ASN A 105 6.04 4.04 18.08
C ASN A 105 6.03 5.51 18.53
N VAL A 106 4.95 6.26 18.27
CA VAL A 106 4.81 7.65 18.75
C VAL A 106 4.86 7.67 20.28
N ASP A 107 5.69 8.54 20.86
CA ASP A 107 5.78 8.71 22.31
C ASP A 107 4.41 9.14 22.88
N LYS A 108 3.91 8.37 23.83
CA LYS A 108 2.65 8.63 24.55
C LYS A 108 2.66 9.99 25.25
N ASN A 109 3.84 10.52 25.60
CA ASN A 109 3.97 11.85 26.18
C ASN A 109 3.47 12.95 25.24
N TYR A 110 3.75 12.86 23.93
CA TYR A 110 3.23 13.83 22.96
C TYR A 110 1.70 13.80 22.88
N ILE A 111 1.12 12.59 22.89
CA ILE A 111 -0.33 12.39 22.91
C ILE A 111 -0.94 12.96 24.19
N PHE A 112 -0.30 12.72 25.34
CA PHE A 112 -0.77 13.21 26.64
C PHE A 112 -0.73 14.73 26.74
N VAL A 113 0.36 15.38 26.33
CA VAL A 113 0.49 16.83 26.30
C VAL A 113 -0.56 17.46 25.38
N ALA A 114 -0.75 16.92 24.17
CA ALA A 114 -1.76 17.41 23.24
C ALA A 114 -3.19 17.29 23.82
N ARG A 115 -3.47 16.21 24.56
CA ARG A 115 -4.77 16.02 25.23
C ARG A 115 -4.99 16.99 26.39
N ILE A 116 -3.95 17.29 27.18
CA ILE A 116 -4.01 18.33 28.23
C ILE A 116 -4.31 19.72 27.63
N LEU A 117 -3.75 20.01 26.46
CA LEU A 117 -4.02 21.25 25.72
C LEU A 117 -5.42 21.28 25.06
N GLY A 118 -6.28 20.29 25.33
CA GLY A 118 -7.65 20.24 24.85
C GLY A 118 -7.82 19.74 23.41
N ALA A 119 -6.79 19.11 22.82
CA ALA A 119 -6.93 18.53 21.49
C ALA A 119 -7.84 17.29 21.50
N SER A 120 -8.75 17.21 20.52
CA SER A 120 -9.58 16.01 20.29
C SER A 120 -8.76 14.87 19.69
N ASP A 121 -9.23 13.64 19.83
CA ASP A 121 -8.55 12.43 19.34
C ASP A 121 -8.23 12.49 17.84
N LEU A 122 -9.15 13.03 17.03
CA LEU A 122 -8.94 13.23 15.60
C LEU A 122 -7.83 14.25 15.33
N LYS A 123 -7.77 15.32 16.15
CA LYS A 123 -6.76 16.36 16.02
C LYS A 123 -5.38 15.86 16.44
N ILE A 124 -5.31 15.04 17.49
CA ILE A 124 -4.07 14.38 17.91
C ILE A 124 -3.60 13.42 16.81
N LEU A 125 -4.50 12.62 16.24
CA LEU A 125 -4.16 11.69 15.15
C LEU A 125 -3.58 12.44 13.95
N CYS A 126 -4.30 13.43 13.41
CA CYS A 126 -3.87 14.12 12.17
C CYS A 126 -2.72 15.11 12.36
N THR A 127 -2.52 15.68 13.56
CA THR A 127 -1.55 16.77 13.79
C THR A 127 -0.30 16.31 14.54
N VAL A 128 -0.40 15.23 15.32
CA VAL A 128 0.71 14.72 16.13
C VAL A 128 1.15 13.36 15.60
N VAL A 129 0.23 12.43 15.36
CA VAL A 129 0.61 11.04 15.07
C VAL A 129 0.95 10.78 13.59
N VAL A 130 0.18 11.33 12.65
CA VAL A 130 0.42 11.15 11.21
C VAL A 130 1.69 11.87 10.70
N PRO A 131 2.05 13.08 11.15
CA PRO A 131 3.24 13.78 10.66
C PRO A 131 4.57 13.46 11.37
N LEU A 132 4.54 12.74 12.51
CA LEU A 132 5.74 12.29 13.23
C LEU A 132 6.28 10.97 12.65
#